data_AF-A0A2Z2NY87-F1
#
_entry.id   AF-A0A2Z2NY87-F1
#
_cell.length_a   1.000
_cell.length_b   1.000
_cell.length_c   1.000
_cell.angle_alpha   90.00
_cell.angle_beta   90.00
_cell.angle_gamma   90.00
#
_symmetry.space_group_name_H-M   'P 1'
#
loop_
_entity.id
_entity.type
_entity.pdbx_description
1 polymer ?
#
loop_
_entity_poly.entity_id
_entity_poly.type
_entity_poly.pdbx_seq_one_letter_code
_entity_poly.pdbx_strand_id
1 'polypeptide(L)'
;MERLSKRRMIHAGVGDTIEPFRNARRFCTVRELIQQYFNIAFLMGKPQDLPKGRGQLKIGIALAVVSYVMALAVPFGVERAFLQSLIDIGCTGLVIWLALSIVGHPGRFEQAFGGLSGASLFINMAAVPLFALRPASLEPGGGAVGTLADFVLLVWGLSLMAHVIRHTFEVRMFVSVVMSLAYFIVLSTVIGSIWPESLVNVEPDEVSLQGAAPTTSLGGQGGTQWIITA
;
A
#
# COMPACT_ATOMS: atom_id res chain seq x y z
N MET A 1 15.00 -38.72 -74.48
CA MET A 1 16.39 -38.24 -74.38
C MET A 1 16.34 -36.80 -73.85
N GLU A 2 16.16 -36.63 -72.55
CA GLU A 2 17.29 -36.67 -71.60
C GLU A 2 18.16 -35.42 -71.74
N ARG A 3 17.72 -34.35 -71.07
CA ARG A 3 18.52 -33.32 -70.39
C ARG A 3 17.52 -32.33 -69.81
N LEU A 4 17.80 -31.83 -68.62
CA LEU A 4 16.90 -31.12 -67.70
C LEU A 4 16.18 -32.01 -66.67
N SER A 5 16.74 -33.20 -66.44
CA SER A 5 17.18 -33.51 -65.07
C SER A 5 18.18 -32.44 -64.63
N LYS A 6 18.13 -32.04 -63.35
CA LYS A 6 19.17 -31.30 -62.61
C LYS A 6 19.04 -29.77 -62.62
N ARG A 7 18.17 -29.25 -61.73
CA ARG A 7 18.58 -28.29 -60.69
C ARG A 7 17.46 -28.05 -59.66
N ARG A 8 17.71 -28.56 -58.46
CA ARG A 8 17.16 -28.13 -57.15
C ARG A 8 15.69 -28.49 -56.89
N MET A 9 15.35 -29.68 -56.40
CA MET A 9 15.52 -30.12 -55.00
C MET A 9 16.81 -29.66 -54.29
N ILE A 10 16.68 -28.77 -53.31
CA ILE A 10 17.24 -28.87 -51.94
C ILE A 10 17.05 -27.52 -51.23
N HIS A 11 16.18 -27.59 -50.22
CA HIS A 11 16.00 -26.81 -48.99
C HIS A 11 14.49 -26.70 -48.75
N ALA A 12 13.78 -27.65 -48.12
CA ALA A 12 14.08 -28.32 -46.86
C ALA A 12 14.65 -27.33 -45.85
N GLY A 13 13.76 -26.70 -45.08
CA GLY A 13 14.21 -25.80 -44.04
C GLY A 13 13.10 -25.15 -43.23
N VAL A 14 12.57 -25.93 -42.28
CA VAL A 14 12.31 -25.45 -40.93
C VAL A 14 11.08 -24.54 -40.74
N GLY A 15 10.04 -25.12 -40.13
CA GLY A 15 9.50 -24.50 -38.91
C GLY A 15 8.12 -23.89 -38.97
N ASP A 16 7.41 -23.95 -40.10
CA ASP A 16 6.01 -23.55 -40.13
C ASP A 16 5.09 -24.73 -39.87
N THR A 17 4.04 -24.43 -39.12
CA THR A 17 2.92 -25.30 -38.72
C THR A 17 3.18 -26.21 -37.52
N ILE A 18 2.49 -25.86 -36.44
CA ILE A 18 2.16 -26.64 -35.24
C ILE A 18 3.06 -26.46 -34.00
N GLU A 19 3.50 -25.24 -33.64
CA GLU A 19 3.68 -24.84 -32.21
C GLU A 19 3.61 -23.32 -31.95
N PRO A 20 2.42 -22.69 -31.94
CA PRO A 20 2.25 -21.52 -31.04
C PRO A 20 1.29 -21.80 -29.88
N PHE A 21 0.53 -22.90 -29.93
CA PHE A 21 -0.49 -23.21 -28.92
C PHE A 21 -0.03 -24.14 -27.79
N ARG A 22 1.21 -24.69 -27.84
CA ARG A 22 1.66 -25.73 -26.89
C ARG A 22 2.51 -25.26 -25.70
N ASN A 23 2.74 -23.95 -25.55
CA ASN A 23 3.33 -23.38 -24.33
C ASN A 23 2.38 -22.42 -23.60
N ALA A 24 1.08 -22.68 -23.72
CA ALA A 24 0.03 -22.26 -22.80
C ALA A 24 0.14 -22.92 -21.40
N ARG A 25 1.36 -23.13 -20.90
CA ARG A 25 1.65 -23.40 -19.48
C ARG A 25 2.31 -22.17 -18.89
N ARG A 26 1.49 -21.11 -18.78
CA ARG A 26 1.80 -19.84 -18.13
C ARG A 26 1.97 -20.05 -16.62
N PHE A 27 3.12 -20.57 -16.21
CA PHE A 27 3.67 -20.12 -14.94
C PHE A 27 4.22 -18.73 -15.24
N CYS A 28 3.49 -17.67 -14.89
CA CYS A 28 4.13 -16.37 -14.76
C CYS A 28 5.28 -16.58 -13.78
N THR A 29 6.50 -16.38 -14.25
CA THR A 29 7.65 -16.45 -13.35
C THR A 29 7.37 -15.40 -12.28
N VAL A 30 7.60 -15.71 -10.99
CA VAL A 30 7.33 -14.77 -9.88
C VAL A 30 7.88 -13.37 -10.18
N ARG A 31 9.04 -13.32 -10.86
CA ARG A 31 9.66 -12.11 -11.40
C ARG A 31 8.75 -11.27 -12.31
N GLU A 32 8.07 -11.88 -13.28
CA GLU A 32 7.19 -11.18 -14.22
C GLU A 32 5.99 -10.58 -13.48
N LEU A 33 5.47 -11.31 -12.50
CA LEU A 33 4.35 -10.85 -11.68
C LEU A 33 4.74 -9.63 -10.83
N ILE A 34 5.92 -9.69 -10.19
CA ILE A 34 6.47 -8.56 -9.44
C ILE A 34 6.70 -7.35 -10.36
N GLN A 35 7.20 -7.57 -11.57
CA GLN A 35 7.41 -6.50 -12.55
C GLN A 35 6.08 -5.85 -12.99
N GLN A 36 5.03 -6.65 -13.17
CA GLN A 36 3.69 -6.13 -13.45
C GLN A 36 3.14 -5.30 -12.28
N TYR A 37 3.29 -5.78 -11.04
CA TYR A 37 2.89 -5.02 -9.86
C TYR A 37 3.67 -3.71 -9.73
N PHE A 38 4.97 -3.71 -10.02
CA PHE A 38 5.79 -2.51 -10.05
C PHE A 38 5.29 -1.50 -11.10
N ASN A 39 5.02 -1.97 -12.32
CA ASN A 39 4.48 -1.12 -13.38
C ASN A 39 3.13 -0.53 -12.98
N ILE A 40 2.26 -1.31 -12.33
CA ILE A 40 0.97 -0.81 -11.84
C ILE A 40 1.17 0.21 -10.72
N ALA A 41 2.08 -0.05 -9.77
CA ALA A 41 2.42 0.87 -8.68
C ALA A 41 2.91 2.24 -9.19
N PHE A 42 3.68 2.25 -10.28
CA PHE A 42 4.15 3.47 -10.94
C PHE A 42 3.20 4.01 -12.02
N LEU A 43 1.95 3.52 -12.06
CA LEU A 43 0.89 3.97 -12.99
C LEU A 43 1.22 3.71 -14.48
N MET A 44 2.23 2.88 -14.76
CA MET A 44 2.71 2.54 -16.10
C MET A 44 2.01 1.29 -16.68
N GLY A 45 1.48 0.41 -15.81
CA GLY A 45 0.79 -0.83 -16.20
C GLY A 45 -0.72 -0.76 -15.97
N LYS A 46 -1.50 -1.53 -16.71
CA LYS A 46 -2.94 -1.67 -16.47
C LYS A 46 -3.21 -2.91 -15.61
N PRO A 47 -4.17 -2.87 -14.68
CA PRO A 47 -4.57 -4.06 -13.92
C PRO A 47 -5.00 -5.24 -14.82
N GLN A 48 -5.50 -4.93 -16.02
CA GLN A 48 -5.94 -5.91 -17.01
C GLN A 48 -4.80 -6.74 -17.62
N ASP A 49 -3.55 -6.28 -17.50
CA ASP A 49 -2.36 -6.95 -18.05
C ASP A 49 -1.92 -8.16 -17.18
N LEU A 50 -2.52 -8.31 -16.00
CA LEU A 50 -2.27 -9.44 -15.10
C LEU A 50 -2.87 -10.75 -15.65
N PRO A 51 -2.19 -11.90 -15.45
CA PRO A 51 -2.72 -13.19 -15.86
C PRO A 51 -4.06 -13.46 -15.15
N LYS A 52 -5.08 -13.83 -15.93
CA LYS A 52 -6.40 -14.20 -15.38
C LYS A 52 -6.26 -15.45 -14.51
N GLY A 53 -6.65 -15.35 -13.24
CA GLY A 53 -6.81 -16.51 -12.36
C GLY A 53 -6.55 -16.24 -10.88
N ARG A 54 -7.20 -17.06 -10.04
CA ARG A 54 -7.16 -17.02 -8.57
C ARG A 54 -5.75 -17.09 -7.95
N GLY A 55 -4.76 -17.64 -8.66
CA GLY A 55 -3.39 -17.72 -8.17
C GLY A 55 -2.74 -16.35 -7.99
N GLN A 56 -2.93 -15.45 -8.97
CA GLN A 56 -2.41 -14.08 -8.95
C GLN A 56 -3.04 -13.27 -7.82
N LEU A 57 -4.37 -13.39 -7.65
CA LEU A 57 -5.10 -12.77 -6.56
C LEU A 57 -4.55 -13.15 -5.17
N LYS A 58 -4.36 -14.45 -4.91
CA LYS A 58 -3.83 -14.94 -3.63
C LYS A 58 -2.44 -14.39 -3.34
N ILE A 59 -1.57 -14.34 -4.36
CA ILE A 59 -0.23 -13.77 -4.22
C ILE A 59 -0.30 -12.28 -3.94
N GLY A 60 -1.12 -11.52 -4.67
CA GLY A 60 -1.30 -10.09 -4.45
C GLY A 60 -1.79 -9.77 -3.03
N ILE A 61 -2.80 -10.51 -2.55
CA ILE A 61 -3.32 -10.36 -1.18
C ILE A 61 -2.25 -10.72 -0.15
N ALA A 62 -1.54 -11.83 -0.33
CA ALA A 62 -0.47 -12.22 0.60
C ALA A 62 0.63 -11.16 0.68
N LEU A 63 1.05 -10.58 -0.46
CA LEU A 63 2.02 -9.49 -0.50
C LEU A 63 1.47 -8.23 0.18
N ALA A 64 0.21 -7.89 -0.02
CA ALA A 64 -0.43 -6.76 0.65
C ALA A 64 -0.42 -6.94 2.16
N VAL A 65 -0.88 -8.08 2.68
CA VAL A 65 -0.90 -8.36 4.14
C VAL A 65 0.51 -8.29 4.71
N VAL A 66 1.47 -8.99 4.12
CA VAL A 66 2.86 -9.03 4.62
C VAL A 66 3.46 -7.63 4.64
N SER A 67 3.27 -6.85 3.57
CA SER A 67 3.81 -5.49 3.48
C SER A 67 3.15 -4.52 4.45
N TYR A 68 1.84 -4.63 4.65
CA TYR A 68 1.11 -3.81 5.63
C TYR A 68 1.56 -4.10 7.05
N VAL A 69 1.65 -5.39 7.41
CA VAL A 69 2.14 -5.80 8.74
C VAL A 69 3.56 -5.29 8.94
N MET A 70 4.44 -5.42 7.93
CA MET A 70 5.80 -4.91 8.03
C MET A 70 5.86 -3.39 8.21
N ALA A 71 5.01 -2.62 7.52
CA ALA A 71 4.96 -1.17 7.61
C ALA A 71 4.42 -0.67 8.96
N LEU A 72 3.40 -1.34 9.51
CA LEU A 72 2.68 -0.88 10.70
C LEU A 72 3.13 -1.57 12.00
N ALA A 73 3.87 -2.68 11.93
CA ALA A 73 4.32 -3.42 13.12
C ALA A 73 5.22 -2.58 14.03
N VAL A 74 6.08 -1.74 13.46
CA VAL A 74 6.98 -0.87 14.21
C VAL A 74 6.22 0.23 14.96
N PRO A 75 5.37 1.05 14.31
CA PRO A 75 4.67 2.14 15.00
C PRO A 75 3.52 1.69 15.92
N PHE A 76 2.83 0.59 15.61
CA PHE A 76 1.54 0.27 16.25
C PHE A 76 1.46 -1.13 16.86
N GLY A 77 2.49 -1.96 16.70
CA GLY A 77 2.51 -3.35 17.13
C GLY A 77 1.89 -4.30 16.10
N VAL A 78 2.34 -5.56 16.13
CA VAL A 78 2.01 -6.58 15.12
C VAL A 78 0.52 -6.94 15.10
N GLU A 79 -0.13 -7.03 16.27
CA GLU A 79 -1.54 -7.39 16.39
C GLU A 79 -2.47 -6.35 15.75
N ARG A 80 -2.28 -5.08 16.13
CA ARG A 80 -3.02 -3.95 15.53
C ARG A 80 -2.75 -3.84 14.03
N ALA A 81 -1.49 -3.96 13.61
CA ALA A 81 -1.11 -3.93 12.21
C ALA A 81 -1.81 -5.03 11.39
N PHE A 82 -1.92 -6.24 11.94
CA PHE A 82 -2.59 -7.34 11.28
C PHE A 82 -4.09 -7.11 11.12
N LEU A 83 -4.79 -6.73 12.21
CA LEU A 83 -6.24 -6.45 12.15
C LEU A 83 -6.55 -5.28 11.22
N GLN A 84 -5.77 -4.20 11.31
CA GLN A 84 -5.93 -3.03 10.45
C GLN A 84 -5.71 -3.40 8.97
N SER A 85 -4.72 -4.25 8.66
CA SER A 85 -4.51 -4.73 7.29
C SER A 85 -5.69 -5.54 6.77
N LEU A 86 -6.33 -6.34 7.63
CA LEU A 86 -7.46 -7.17 7.24
C LEU A 86 -8.70 -6.34 6.95
N ILE A 87 -8.93 -5.29 7.75
CA ILE A 87 -10.01 -4.32 7.54
C ILE A 87 -9.76 -3.54 6.24
N ASP A 88 -8.55 -3.03 6.04
CA ASP A 88 -8.20 -2.27 4.83
C ASP A 88 -8.40 -3.09 3.55
N ILE A 89 -7.83 -4.30 3.51
CA ILE A 89 -7.94 -5.22 2.37
C ILE A 89 -9.39 -5.67 2.18
N GLY A 90 -10.10 -5.98 3.27
CA GLY A 90 -11.50 -6.41 3.24
C GLY A 90 -12.43 -5.33 2.71
N CYS A 91 -12.32 -4.10 3.24
CA CYS A 91 -13.09 -2.94 2.79
C CYS A 91 -12.78 -2.61 1.33
N THR A 92 -11.50 -2.57 0.96
CA THR A 92 -11.07 -2.34 -0.43
C THR A 92 -11.67 -3.37 -1.37
N GLY A 93 -11.55 -4.66 -1.02
CA GLY A 93 -12.07 -5.77 -1.81
C GLY A 93 -13.58 -5.70 -1.96
N LEU A 94 -14.31 -5.42 -0.87
CA LEU A 94 -15.76 -5.29 -0.88
C LEU A 94 -16.22 -4.13 -1.78
N VAL A 95 -15.58 -2.96 -1.68
CA VAL A 95 -15.91 -1.80 -2.50
C VAL A 95 -15.68 -2.08 -3.98
N ILE A 96 -14.54 -2.67 -4.35
CA ILE A 96 -14.24 -3.03 -5.74
C ILE A 96 -15.24 -4.07 -6.25
N TRP A 97 -15.58 -5.06 -5.43
CA TRP A 97 -16.56 -6.09 -5.79
C TRP A 97 -17.96 -5.51 -6.00
N LEU A 98 -18.43 -4.64 -5.10
CA LEU A 98 -19.71 -3.95 -5.23
C LEU A 98 -19.75 -3.07 -6.48
N ALA A 99 -18.72 -2.26 -6.68
CA ALA A 99 -18.63 -1.40 -7.86
C ALA A 99 -18.62 -2.23 -9.17
N LEU A 100 -17.89 -3.34 -9.22
CA LEU A 100 -17.85 -4.22 -10.40
C LEU A 100 -19.17 -4.96 -10.63
N SER A 101 -19.87 -5.28 -9.56
CA SER A 101 -21.21 -5.90 -9.63
C SER A 101 -22.22 -4.91 -10.21
N ILE A 102 -22.18 -3.64 -9.80
CA ILE A 102 -23.04 -2.58 -10.33
C ILE A 102 -22.73 -2.30 -11.82
N VAL A 103 -21.45 -2.31 -12.19
CA VAL A 103 -21.00 -2.07 -13.58
C VAL A 103 -21.13 -3.32 -14.48
N GLY A 104 -21.49 -4.48 -13.92
CA GLY A 104 -21.73 -5.71 -14.68
C GLY A 104 -20.48 -6.44 -15.16
N HIS A 105 -19.31 -6.17 -14.57
CA HIS A 105 -18.03 -6.77 -14.96
C HIS A 105 -17.32 -7.56 -13.83
N PRO A 106 -18.01 -8.44 -13.09
CA PRO A 106 -17.42 -9.13 -11.92
C PRO A 106 -16.19 -10.00 -12.29
N GLY A 107 -16.09 -10.45 -13.54
CA GLY A 107 -14.93 -11.22 -14.04
C GLY A 107 -13.61 -10.45 -14.04
N ARG A 108 -13.62 -9.12 -13.86
CA ARG A 108 -12.41 -8.29 -13.74
C ARG A 108 -11.91 -8.13 -12.30
N PHE A 109 -12.64 -8.67 -11.31
CA PHE A 109 -12.31 -8.52 -9.89
C PHE A 109 -10.92 -9.05 -9.54
N GLU A 110 -10.59 -10.28 -9.97
CA GLU A 110 -9.32 -10.92 -9.61
C GLU A 110 -8.11 -10.10 -10.09
N GLN A 111 -8.19 -9.55 -11.31
CA GLN A 111 -7.14 -8.73 -11.90
C GLN A 111 -7.05 -7.35 -11.23
N ALA A 112 -8.19 -6.69 -11.01
CA ALA A 112 -8.23 -5.36 -10.40
C ALA A 112 -7.78 -5.38 -8.94
N PHE A 113 -8.39 -6.25 -8.12
CA PHE A 113 -8.10 -6.34 -6.70
C PHE A 113 -6.73 -6.98 -6.44
N GLY A 114 -6.37 -8.03 -7.18
CA GLY A 114 -5.05 -8.65 -7.07
C GLY A 114 -3.92 -7.72 -7.54
N GLY A 115 -4.17 -6.93 -8.59
CA GLY A 115 -3.23 -5.92 -9.09
C GLY A 115 -3.03 -4.77 -8.11
N LEU A 116 -4.13 -4.26 -7.55
CA LEU A 116 -4.08 -3.23 -6.51
C LEU A 116 -3.34 -3.73 -5.27
N SER A 117 -3.71 -4.91 -4.76
CA SER A 117 -3.07 -5.53 -3.58
C SER A 117 -1.57 -5.74 -3.79
N GLY A 118 -1.18 -6.26 -4.96
CA GLY A 118 0.22 -6.45 -5.31
C GLY A 118 0.99 -5.14 -5.49
N ALA A 119 0.35 -4.10 -6.04
CA ALA A 119 0.97 -2.78 -6.20
C ALA A 119 1.14 -2.04 -4.86
N SER A 120 0.22 -2.24 -3.91
CA SER A 120 0.30 -1.65 -2.55
C SER A 120 1.55 -2.11 -1.80
N LEU A 121 2.14 -3.26 -2.13
CA LEU A 121 3.45 -3.69 -1.61
C LEU A 121 4.51 -2.59 -1.73
N PHE A 122 4.59 -1.93 -2.89
CA PHE A 122 5.63 -0.93 -3.14
C PHE A 122 5.40 0.36 -2.37
N ILE A 123 4.13 0.74 -2.17
CA ILE A 123 3.76 1.88 -1.34
C ILE A 123 4.11 1.58 0.13
N ASN A 124 3.72 0.40 0.63
CA ASN A 124 4.01 -0.02 2.00
C ASN A 124 5.52 -0.15 2.25
N MET A 125 6.27 -0.67 1.28
CA MET A 125 7.73 -0.75 1.35
C MET A 125 8.40 0.63 1.37
N ALA A 126 7.85 1.62 0.66
CA ALA A 126 8.30 3.01 0.75
C ALA A 126 7.92 3.68 2.08
N ALA A 127 6.84 3.24 2.73
CA ALA A 127 6.40 3.75 4.04
C ALA A 127 7.30 3.28 5.20
N VAL A 128 7.85 2.05 5.15
CA VAL A 128 8.75 1.52 6.20
C VAL A 128 9.92 2.46 6.54
N PRO A 129 10.78 2.89 5.59
CA PRO A 129 11.89 3.78 5.92
C PRO A 129 11.42 5.15 6.40
N LEU A 130 10.27 5.64 5.92
CA LEU A 130 9.70 6.91 6.35
C LEU A 130 9.28 6.87 7.83
N PHE A 131 8.72 5.76 8.28
CA PHE A 131 8.41 5.57 9.70
C PHE A 131 9.66 5.29 10.55
N ALA A 132 10.64 4.55 10.02
CA ALA A 132 11.87 4.24 10.76
C ALA A 132 12.79 5.46 10.96
N LEU A 133 12.79 6.41 10.02
CA LEU A 133 13.58 7.65 10.10
C LEU A 133 12.91 8.73 10.96
N ARG A 134 11.72 8.48 11.50
CA ARG A 134 10.99 9.45 12.32
C ARG A 134 11.60 9.51 13.73
N PRO A 135 12.05 10.69 14.19
CA PRO A 135 12.53 10.86 15.56
C PRO A 135 11.41 10.53 16.56
N ALA A 136 11.71 9.71 17.57
CA ALA A 136 10.75 9.30 18.61
C ALA A 136 10.19 10.47 19.44
N SER A 137 10.83 11.63 19.41
CA SER A 137 10.49 12.84 20.15
C SER A 137 9.58 13.82 19.38
N LEU A 138 9.15 13.48 18.16
CA LEU A 138 8.23 14.32 17.41
C LEU A 138 6.80 13.76 17.50
N GLU A 139 5.90 14.60 17.97
CA GLU A 139 4.43 14.48 17.91
C GLU A 139 3.94 13.90 16.56
N PRO A 140 2.74 13.29 16.52
CA PRO A 140 2.13 12.82 15.29
C PRO A 140 2.11 13.94 14.24
N GLY A 141 2.87 13.75 13.16
CA GLY A 141 3.17 14.81 12.19
C GLY A 141 4.60 15.34 12.24
N GLY A 142 5.58 14.49 12.59
CA GLY A 142 7.01 14.80 12.57
C GLY A 142 7.42 15.87 11.55
N GLY A 143 8.21 16.85 12.03
CA GLY A 143 8.38 18.16 11.41
C GLY A 143 8.49 18.17 9.89
N ALA A 144 7.97 19.23 9.26
CA ALA A 144 7.85 19.55 7.82
C ALA A 144 8.18 18.45 6.79
N VAL A 145 9.39 17.89 6.81
CA VAL A 145 9.84 16.75 5.99
C VAL A 145 8.96 15.51 6.18
N GLY A 146 8.59 15.16 7.42
CA GLY A 146 7.75 14.00 7.70
C GLY A 146 6.33 14.18 7.15
N THR A 147 5.73 15.35 7.40
CA THR A 147 4.42 15.71 6.83
C THR A 147 4.41 15.69 5.31
N LEU A 148 5.46 16.21 4.66
CA LEU A 148 5.57 16.19 3.21
C LEU A 148 5.69 14.77 2.67
N ALA A 149 6.45 13.90 3.34
CA ALA A 149 6.57 12.50 2.95
C ALA A 149 5.24 11.74 3.10
N ASP A 150 4.52 11.95 4.19
CA ASP A 150 3.17 11.39 4.41
C ASP A 150 2.21 11.86 3.29
N PHE A 151 2.27 13.15 2.91
CA PHE A 151 1.48 13.70 1.82
C PHE A 151 1.83 13.07 0.46
N VAL A 152 3.12 12.90 0.15
CA VAL A 152 3.57 12.25 -1.09
C VAL A 152 3.10 10.80 -1.17
N LEU A 153 3.22 10.03 -0.08
CA LEU A 153 2.69 8.67 0.00
C LEU A 153 1.17 8.64 -0.21
N LEU A 154 0.44 9.56 0.42
CA LEU A 154 -1.01 9.68 0.27
C LEU A 154 -1.38 9.96 -1.19
N VAL A 155 -0.72 10.92 -1.84
CA VAL A 155 -0.96 11.23 -3.26
C VAL A 155 -0.60 10.04 -4.15
N TRP A 156 0.47 9.32 -3.85
CA TRP A 156 0.85 8.12 -4.60
C TRP A 156 -0.19 7.01 -4.46
N GLY A 157 -0.67 6.73 -3.25
CA GLY A 157 -1.75 5.77 -2.98
C GLY A 157 -3.07 6.14 -3.64
N LEU A 158 -3.49 7.40 -3.54
CA LEU A 158 -4.70 7.89 -4.20
C LEU A 158 -4.60 7.80 -5.73
N SER A 159 -3.42 8.09 -6.28
CA SER A 159 -3.16 7.99 -7.72
C SER A 159 -3.21 6.54 -8.19
N LEU A 160 -2.62 5.60 -7.43
CA LEU A 160 -2.71 4.17 -7.70
C LEU A 160 -4.17 3.70 -7.71
N MET A 161 -4.93 4.03 -6.68
CA MET A 161 -6.34 3.65 -6.57
C MET A 161 -7.17 4.26 -7.72
N ALA A 162 -7.00 5.55 -8.00
CA ALA A 162 -7.69 6.21 -9.11
C ALA A 162 -7.34 5.56 -10.47
N HIS A 163 -6.07 5.20 -10.68
CA HIS A 163 -5.62 4.51 -11.89
C HIS A 163 -6.25 3.12 -12.04
N VAL A 164 -6.31 2.34 -10.95
CA VAL A 164 -6.99 1.04 -10.93
C VAL A 164 -8.48 1.21 -11.25
N ILE A 165 -9.18 2.14 -10.59
CA ILE A 165 -10.60 2.43 -10.83
C ILE A 165 -10.82 2.83 -12.30
N ARG A 166 -10.02 3.76 -12.83
CA ARG A 166 -10.12 4.24 -14.21
C ARG A 166 -10.06 3.10 -15.21
N HIS A 167 -9.05 2.23 -15.09
CA HIS A 167 -8.84 1.14 -16.04
C HIS A 167 -9.76 -0.07 -15.80
N THR A 168 -10.28 -0.23 -14.60
CA THR A 168 -11.19 -1.33 -14.26
C THR A 168 -12.61 -1.03 -14.74
N PHE A 169 -13.10 0.19 -14.48
CA PHE A 169 -14.46 0.64 -14.79
C PHE A 169 -14.57 1.41 -16.12
N GLU A 170 -13.45 1.66 -16.80
CA GLU A 170 -13.40 2.43 -18.06
C GLU A 170 -14.04 3.83 -17.94
N VAL A 171 -13.96 4.43 -16.74
CA VAL A 171 -14.55 5.74 -16.43
C VAL A 171 -13.61 6.90 -16.79
N ARG A 172 -14.17 8.12 -16.85
CA ARG A 172 -13.40 9.36 -17.01
C ARG A 172 -12.44 9.58 -15.84
N MET A 173 -11.27 10.16 -16.12
CA MET A 173 -10.22 10.44 -15.13
C MET A 173 -10.73 11.23 -13.90
N PHE A 174 -11.60 12.22 -14.13
CA PHE A 174 -12.18 13.00 -13.04
C PHE A 174 -13.00 12.14 -12.08
N VAL A 175 -13.84 11.25 -12.62
CA VAL A 175 -14.68 10.35 -11.82
C VAL A 175 -13.83 9.40 -11.00
N SER A 176 -12.77 8.83 -11.58
CA SER A 176 -11.89 7.93 -10.84
C SER A 176 -11.14 8.62 -9.69
N VAL A 177 -10.74 9.87 -9.87
CA VAL A 177 -10.09 10.66 -8.81
C VAL A 177 -11.07 10.95 -7.67
N VAL A 178 -12.29 11.42 -8.01
CA VAL A 178 -13.33 11.69 -7.00
C VAL A 178 -13.70 10.42 -6.23
N MET A 179 -13.85 9.28 -6.92
CA MET A 179 -14.13 7.99 -6.28
C MET A 179 -12.99 7.54 -5.35
N SER A 180 -11.74 7.71 -5.76
CA SER A 180 -10.57 7.38 -4.94
C SER A 180 -10.53 8.23 -3.66
N LEU A 181 -10.78 9.53 -3.77
CA LEU A 181 -10.82 10.43 -2.63
C LEU A 181 -11.99 10.12 -1.69
N ALA A 182 -13.18 9.88 -2.23
CA ALA A 182 -14.36 9.49 -1.44
C ALA A 182 -14.11 8.17 -0.70
N TYR A 183 -13.52 7.19 -1.38
CA TYR A 183 -13.12 5.92 -0.77
C TYR A 183 -12.15 6.13 0.39
N PHE A 184 -11.10 6.94 0.19
CA PHE A 184 -10.12 7.24 1.23
C PHE A 184 -10.77 7.86 2.47
N ILE A 185 -11.64 8.86 2.29
CA ILE A 185 -12.35 9.51 3.42
C ILE A 185 -13.20 8.50 4.19
N VAL A 186 -13.95 7.65 3.50
CA VAL A 186 -14.78 6.62 4.13
C VAL A 186 -13.91 5.63 4.90
N LEU A 187 -12.84 5.13 4.27
CA LEU A 187 -11.94 4.17 4.89
C LEU A 187 -11.24 4.75 6.13
N SER A 188 -10.74 5.99 6.05
CA SER A 188 -10.14 6.70 7.18
C SER A 188 -11.12 6.87 8.33
N THR A 189 -12.39 7.17 8.03
CA THR A 189 -13.45 7.30 9.05
C THR A 189 -13.74 5.95 9.71
N VAL A 190 -13.80 4.88 8.93
CA VAL A 190 -14.01 3.51 9.45
C VAL A 190 -12.85 3.11 10.37
N ILE A 191 -11.60 3.29 9.94
CA ILE A 191 -10.43 2.93 10.73
C ILE A 191 -10.36 3.77 12.01
N GLY A 192 -10.57 5.09 11.92
CA GLY A 192 -10.57 5.99 13.09
C GLY A 192 -11.71 5.72 14.07
N SER A 193 -12.84 5.16 13.61
CA SER A 193 -13.91 4.72 14.50
C SER A 193 -13.58 3.42 15.25
N ILE A 194 -12.74 2.54 14.67
CA ILE A 194 -12.40 1.26 15.29
C ILE A 194 -11.21 1.42 16.25
N TRP A 195 -10.22 2.23 15.86
CA TRP A 195 -9.14 2.69 16.74
C TRP A 195 -9.30 4.18 16.96
N PRO A 196 -10.22 4.61 17.84
CA PRO A 196 -10.14 5.96 18.36
C PRO A 196 -8.78 6.06 19.02
N GLU A 197 -7.87 6.86 18.46
CA GLU A 197 -6.68 7.26 19.21
C GLU A 197 -7.24 7.83 20.50
N SER A 198 -7.01 7.12 21.61
CA SER A 198 -7.47 7.53 22.92
C SER A 198 -6.96 8.94 23.09
N LEU A 199 -7.88 9.90 22.95
CA LEU A 199 -7.61 11.31 23.04
C LEU A 199 -6.80 11.48 24.31
N VAL A 200 -5.56 11.93 24.16
CA VAL A 200 -4.94 12.78 25.17
C VAL A 200 -4.92 12.10 26.54
N ASN A 201 -3.87 11.34 26.83
CA ASN A 201 -3.38 11.26 28.22
C ASN A 201 -2.88 12.67 28.61
N VAL A 202 -3.78 13.65 28.73
CA VAL A 202 -3.63 14.71 29.72
C VAL A 202 -4.01 14.00 31.00
N GLU A 203 -2.99 13.46 31.64
CA GLU A 203 -3.06 13.13 33.04
C GLU A 203 -3.61 14.37 33.77
N PRO A 204 -4.76 14.28 34.46
CA PRO A 204 -5.36 15.41 35.16
C PRO A 204 -4.61 15.81 36.45
N ASP A 205 -3.34 15.40 36.62
CA ASP A 205 -2.61 15.59 37.88
C ASP A 205 -1.81 16.91 37.98
N GLU A 206 -1.73 17.73 36.92
CA GLU A 206 -1.07 19.04 36.96
C GLU A 206 -2.03 20.25 37.14
N VAL A 207 -3.30 20.02 37.52
CA VAL A 207 -4.24 21.12 37.90
C VAL A 207 -4.56 21.12 39.40
N SER A 208 -3.65 20.63 40.25
CA SER A 208 -3.85 20.62 41.71
C SER A 208 -2.73 21.24 42.57
N LEU A 209 -1.74 21.93 42.00
CA LEU A 209 -0.68 22.58 42.81
C LEU A 209 -0.33 24.02 42.40
N GLN A 210 -1.33 24.81 41.99
CA GLN A 210 -1.19 26.27 41.90
C GLN A 210 -2.33 26.97 42.65
N GLY A 211 -2.40 26.68 43.94
CA GLY A 211 -3.40 27.20 44.87
C GLY A 211 -2.97 27.09 46.33
N ALA A 212 -1.70 27.34 46.64
CA ALA A 212 -1.25 27.52 48.02
C ALA A 212 -0.33 28.75 48.09
N ALA A 213 -0.83 29.79 48.75
CA ALA A 213 -0.15 31.06 48.97
C ALA A 213 1.17 30.87 49.75
N PRO A 214 2.14 31.80 49.59
CA PRO A 214 3.42 31.72 50.26
C PRO A 214 3.27 32.07 51.75
N THR A 215 3.45 31.08 52.63
CA THR A 215 3.79 31.36 54.04
C THR A 215 5.24 31.77 54.12
N THR A 216 5.43 33.03 54.47
CA THR A 216 6.69 33.65 54.84
C THR A 216 7.25 32.95 56.09
N SER A 217 8.41 32.32 55.99
CA SER A 217 9.24 32.00 57.17
C SER A 217 10.69 32.39 56.89
N LEU A 218 11.09 33.49 57.54
CA LEU A 218 12.46 33.94 57.72
C LEU A 218 13.26 32.92 58.56
N GLY A 219 14.50 32.65 58.18
CA GLY A 219 15.51 32.18 59.13
C GLY A 219 16.59 31.23 58.60
N GLY A 220 17.79 31.77 58.35
CA GLY A 220 19.01 31.17 58.90
C GLY A 220 19.82 30.16 58.09
N GLN A 221 20.95 30.65 57.57
CA GLN A 221 22.27 30.01 57.51
C GLN A 221 22.50 28.66 56.80
N GLY A 222 23.41 28.71 55.81
CA GLY A 222 24.66 27.94 55.87
C GLY A 222 24.82 26.79 54.87
N GLY A 223 25.87 26.87 54.06
CA GLY A 223 26.56 25.66 53.56
C GLY A 223 26.51 25.41 52.05
N THR A 224 27.54 25.90 51.37
CA THR A 224 28.24 25.28 50.23
C THR A 224 28.00 23.77 50.04
N GLN A 225 27.72 23.32 48.80
CA GLN A 225 28.52 22.30 48.10
C GLN A 225 28.11 22.12 46.63
N TRP A 226 29.05 22.43 45.72
CA TRP A 226 29.04 22.00 44.33
C TRP A 226 29.53 20.55 44.25
N ILE A 227 28.83 19.64 43.55
CA ILE A 227 29.45 18.45 42.93
C ILE A 227 28.78 18.16 41.58
N ILE A 228 29.60 18.32 40.54
CA ILE A 228 29.53 17.69 39.23
C ILE A 228 30.11 16.28 39.39
N THR A 229 29.48 15.21 38.90
CA THR A 229 30.25 14.05 38.39
C THR A 229 29.44 13.15 37.45
N ALA A 230 30.07 12.90 36.29
CA ALA A 230 30.03 11.76 35.36
C ALA A 230 28.71 11.37 34.68
#